data_AF-A0AAV5XKC9-F1
#
_entry.id   AF-A0AAV5XKC9-F1
#
_cell.length_a   1.000
_cell.length_b   1.000
_cell.length_c   1.000
_cell.angle_alpha   90.00
_cell.angle_beta   90.00
_cell.angle_gamma   90.00
#
_symmetry.space_group_name_H-M   'P 1'
#
loop_
_entity.id
_entity.type
_entity.pdbx_description
1 polymer ?
#
loop_
_entity_poly.entity_id
_entity_poly.type
_entity_poly.pdbx_seq_one_letter_code
_entity_poly.pdbx_strand_id
1 'polypeptide(L)'
;MILPFCRRVTGALLVLIAALPASAGAQRTLTVQEALLRAQPAVVLVVAEVAAEVTLDCGSGPTKVTPPAFRETGTGWFIDPGGWLITNGHVVQPAYETPRWLVNQQAQRAVTTACLPRVLKGMGLQSGDNPNLEEAAKRKLLDQVLPTVKVNLQPGVFVVTSRGRLKAEVKKYSPPVATDGSGEMSGRDLALLRVPVEHFPALPLADSRTVQIGDPIHIIGFPGVVLSHELLNKSAMVQASVTNGAVSGIQRDKNNNPVIQTDAPAAWGNSGGPAVDEKGTVVGVLTFVSLAPGPEGSIVQGFNFLIPSQAVKDFIAGTPVTLAATSKFNEAWYLGLRAFFSEDWKGAVRRFEETDKLLPNQPDVKRMLTQARDLVKNPPARPFPWFWVAIGVTFLSAGGYGAQFFLRWQRNRYRVDPSDVVRLIEAGKQPVILDTRKAESYEAMPIKIPGSVRLAPEELESGKAGLELDTTRPVVAYCT
;
A
#
# COMPACT_ATOMS: atom_id res chain seq x y z
N MET A 1 -3.28 76.21 4.42
CA MET A 1 -2.56 75.74 3.21
C MET A 1 -2.08 74.31 3.45
N ILE A 2 -2.66 73.34 2.76
CA ILE A 2 -2.30 71.91 2.86
C ILE A 2 -0.98 71.73 2.09
N LEU A 3 0.11 71.42 2.79
CA LEU A 3 1.36 70.97 2.19
C LEU A 3 1.59 69.51 2.60
N PRO A 4 1.94 68.63 1.65
CA PRO A 4 1.95 67.20 1.87
C PRO A 4 3.30 66.79 2.48
N PHE A 5 3.33 66.54 3.79
CA PHE A 5 4.41 65.75 4.39
C PHE A 5 4.01 64.28 4.38
N CYS A 6 3.86 63.72 3.17
CA CYS A 6 3.73 62.30 2.97
C CYS A 6 5.12 61.67 3.14
N ARG A 7 5.55 61.50 4.40
CA ARG A 7 6.68 60.62 4.72
C ARG A 7 6.23 59.22 4.32
N ARG A 8 6.86 58.69 3.26
CA ARG A 8 6.69 57.34 2.74
C ARG A 8 6.75 56.32 3.87
N VAL A 9 5.61 55.96 4.43
CA VAL A 9 5.39 54.63 4.99
C VAL A 9 5.10 53.78 3.76
N THR A 10 6.16 53.19 3.19
CA THR A 10 6.02 52.07 2.27
C THR A 10 5.30 50.96 3.02
N GLY A 11 3.98 50.98 3.00
CA GLY A 11 3.16 49.83 3.30
C GLY A 11 3.48 48.78 2.26
N ALA A 12 4.34 47.83 2.63
CA ALA A 12 4.47 46.59 1.90
C ALA A 12 3.13 45.86 2.08
N LEU A 13 2.18 46.12 1.17
CA LEU A 13 1.01 45.30 0.99
C LEU A 13 1.52 43.97 0.40
N LEU A 14 1.92 43.05 1.29
CA LEU A 14 2.18 41.66 0.94
C LEU A 14 0.82 41.07 0.55
N VAL A 15 0.51 41.15 -0.74
CA VAL A 15 -0.56 40.36 -1.35
C VAL A 15 -0.07 38.91 -1.31
N LEU A 16 -0.39 38.22 -0.22
CA LEU A 16 -0.39 36.77 -0.17
C LEU A 16 -1.47 36.31 -1.15
N ILE A 17 -1.07 36.08 -2.40
CA ILE A 17 -1.86 35.31 -3.34
C ILE A 17 -1.97 33.93 -2.70
N ALA A 18 -3.11 33.65 -2.08
CA ALA A 18 -3.50 32.30 -1.73
C ALA A 18 -3.57 31.53 -3.05
N ALA A 19 -2.51 30.77 -3.35
CA ALA A 19 -2.54 29.77 -4.39
C ALA A 19 -3.58 28.74 -3.97
N LEU A 20 -4.82 28.95 -4.41
CA LEU A 20 -5.82 27.89 -4.42
C LEU A 20 -5.22 26.79 -5.31
N PRO A 21 -4.98 25.58 -4.79
CA PRO A 21 -4.51 24.51 -5.64
C PRO A 21 -5.61 24.26 -6.66
N ALA A 22 -5.31 24.56 -7.92
CA ALA A 22 -6.11 24.14 -9.05
C ALA A 22 -6.33 22.64 -8.88
N SER A 23 -7.59 22.24 -8.71
CA SER A 23 -7.99 20.85 -8.59
C SER A 23 -7.93 20.22 -9.98
N ALA A 24 -6.71 20.06 -10.51
CA ALA A 24 -6.46 19.10 -11.55
C ALA A 24 -6.79 17.74 -10.92
N GLY A 25 -7.72 17.00 -11.54
CA GLY A 25 -8.04 15.62 -11.15
C GLY A 25 -6.83 14.72 -11.35
N ALA A 26 -5.84 14.81 -10.46
CA ALA A 26 -4.75 13.88 -10.39
C ALA A 26 -5.35 12.53 -9.99
N GLN A 27 -5.22 11.53 -10.88
CA GLN A 27 -5.49 10.15 -10.55
C GLN A 27 -4.72 9.81 -9.27
N ARG A 28 -5.44 9.56 -8.19
CA ARG A 28 -4.84 9.25 -6.88
C ARG A 28 -3.93 8.03 -7.06
N THR A 29 -2.64 8.23 -6.84
CA THR A 29 -1.66 7.14 -6.77
C THR A 29 -2.03 6.25 -5.59
N LEU A 30 -2.17 4.95 -5.85
CA LEU A 30 -2.42 3.99 -4.78
C LEU A 30 -1.20 3.93 -3.88
N THR A 31 -1.43 3.72 -2.59
CA THR A 31 -0.33 3.31 -1.71
C THR A 31 0.01 1.85 -2.02
N VAL A 32 1.26 1.44 -1.80
CA VAL A 32 1.66 0.02 -1.92
C VAL A 32 0.74 -0.88 -1.09
N GLN A 33 0.39 -0.45 0.13
CA GLN A 33 -0.54 -1.19 0.98
C GLN A 33 -1.93 -1.37 0.33
N GLU A 34 -2.47 -0.32 -0.30
CA GLU A 34 -3.75 -0.41 -0.99
C GLU A 34 -3.66 -1.35 -2.20
N ALA A 35 -2.57 -1.29 -2.97
CA ALA A 35 -2.34 -2.17 -4.12
C ALA A 35 -2.29 -3.66 -3.70
N LEU A 36 -1.56 -3.97 -2.63
CA LEU A 36 -1.48 -5.33 -2.08
C LEU A 36 -2.84 -5.82 -1.60
N LEU A 37 -3.57 -5.00 -0.83
CA LEU A 37 -4.90 -5.36 -0.33
C LEU A 37 -5.89 -5.59 -1.48
N ARG A 38 -5.75 -4.89 -2.61
CA ARG A 38 -6.57 -5.13 -3.81
C ARG A 38 -6.27 -6.46 -4.47
N ALA A 39 -5.03 -6.96 -4.35
CA ALA A 39 -4.57 -8.15 -5.04
C ALA A 39 -4.74 -9.45 -4.22
N GLN A 40 -4.41 -9.42 -2.92
CA GLN A 40 -4.37 -10.61 -2.06
C GLN A 40 -5.62 -11.51 -2.10
N PRO A 41 -6.87 -10.98 -2.09
CA PRO A 41 -8.07 -11.84 -2.08
C PRO A 41 -8.23 -12.74 -3.32
N ALA A 42 -7.60 -12.37 -4.44
CA ALA A 42 -7.65 -13.15 -5.68
C ALA A 42 -6.60 -14.27 -5.71
N VAL A 43 -5.67 -14.31 -4.76
CA VAL A 43 -4.56 -15.26 -4.71
C VAL A 43 -4.91 -16.43 -3.81
N VAL A 44 -4.63 -17.64 -4.28
CA VAL A 44 -5.07 -18.89 -3.66
C VAL A 44 -3.97 -19.94 -3.66
N LEU A 45 -4.02 -20.83 -2.68
CA LEU A 45 -3.15 -22.00 -2.60
C LEU A 45 -3.66 -23.08 -3.56
N VAL A 46 -2.80 -23.49 -4.49
CA VAL A 46 -3.05 -24.60 -5.42
C VAL A 46 -2.36 -25.84 -4.86
N VAL A 47 -3.10 -26.96 -4.84
CA VAL A 47 -2.62 -28.25 -4.34
C VAL A 47 -2.86 -29.30 -5.42
N ALA A 48 -1.79 -29.81 -6.03
CA ALA A 48 -1.83 -31.04 -6.80
C ALA A 48 -1.69 -32.22 -5.85
N GLU A 49 -2.70 -33.08 -5.82
CA GLU A 49 -2.73 -34.24 -4.93
C GLU A 49 -2.86 -35.52 -5.77
N VAL A 50 -1.99 -36.49 -5.50
CA VAL A 50 -2.09 -37.83 -6.08
C VAL A 50 -2.32 -38.81 -4.94
N ALA A 51 -3.59 -39.07 -4.67
CA ALA A 51 -4.02 -40.13 -3.76
C ALA A 51 -3.82 -41.50 -4.43
N ALA A 52 -3.73 -42.55 -3.63
CA ALA A 52 -3.59 -43.91 -4.14
C ALA A 52 -4.42 -44.88 -3.30
N GLU A 53 -5.09 -45.82 -3.98
CA GLU A 53 -5.58 -47.05 -3.35
C GLU A 53 -4.63 -48.17 -3.75
N VAL A 54 -3.99 -48.80 -2.77
CA VAL A 54 -2.99 -49.84 -2.99
C VAL A 54 -3.51 -51.17 -2.46
N THR A 55 -3.54 -52.19 -3.32
CA THR A 55 -3.84 -53.57 -2.92
C THR A 55 -2.54 -54.35 -2.79
N LEU A 56 -2.31 -54.95 -1.62
CA LEU A 56 -1.10 -55.67 -1.27
C LEU A 56 -1.40 -56.83 -0.31
N ASP A 57 -0.52 -57.83 -0.27
CA ASP A 57 -0.60 -58.95 0.66
C ASP A 57 0.66 -59.01 1.54
N CYS A 58 0.48 -58.89 2.85
CA CYS A 58 1.57 -59.01 3.83
C CYS A 58 1.73 -60.45 4.37
N GLY A 59 1.20 -61.46 3.67
CA GLY A 59 1.15 -62.86 4.09
C GLY A 59 -0.14 -63.27 4.83
N SER A 60 -1.17 -62.41 4.81
CA SER A 60 -2.47 -62.65 5.47
C SER A 60 -3.66 -62.58 4.51
N GLY A 61 -3.39 -62.57 3.20
CA GLY A 61 -4.37 -62.33 2.15
C GLY A 61 -4.38 -60.87 1.66
N PRO A 62 -5.06 -60.61 0.54
CA PRO A 62 -5.08 -59.30 -0.10
C PRO A 62 -5.79 -58.26 0.76
N THR A 63 -5.13 -57.13 0.98
CA THR A 63 -5.62 -56.00 1.77
C THR A 63 -5.51 -54.71 0.98
N LYS A 64 -6.48 -53.81 1.16
CA LYS A 64 -6.47 -52.47 0.57
C LYS A 64 -5.95 -51.46 1.58
N VAL A 65 -5.04 -50.59 1.14
CA VAL A 65 -4.35 -49.60 1.96
C VAL A 65 -4.35 -48.28 1.21
N THR A 66 -4.63 -47.20 1.93
CA THR A 66 -4.60 -45.83 1.39
C THR A 66 -3.41 -45.09 2.01
N PRO A 67 -2.23 -45.09 1.36
CA PRO A 67 -1.07 -44.34 1.86
C PRO A 67 -1.35 -42.83 1.83
N PRO A 68 -0.60 -42.02 2.62
CA PRO A 68 -0.67 -40.56 2.53
C PRO A 68 -0.44 -40.08 1.10
N ALA A 69 -1.35 -39.22 0.62
CA ALA A 69 -1.27 -38.71 -0.74
C ALA A 69 0.02 -37.92 -0.98
N PHE A 70 0.57 -38.04 -2.19
CA PHE A 70 1.60 -37.13 -2.64
C PHE A 70 0.97 -35.76 -2.88
N ARG A 71 1.59 -34.70 -2.38
CA ARG A 71 1.11 -33.33 -2.53
C ARG A 71 2.22 -32.44 -3.03
N GLU A 72 1.92 -31.69 -4.07
CA GLU A 72 2.69 -30.54 -4.49
C GLU A 72 1.83 -29.30 -4.29
N THR A 73 2.44 -28.25 -3.75
CA THR A 73 1.75 -27.00 -3.44
C THR A 73 2.40 -25.85 -4.18
N GLY A 74 1.57 -24.98 -4.73
CA GLY A 74 1.99 -23.74 -5.33
C GLY A 74 0.95 -22.66 -5.11
N THR A 75 1.12 -21.55 -5.81
CA THR A 75 0.20 -20.43 -5.78
C THR A 75 -0.52 -20.34 -7.12
N GLY A 76 -1.79 -19.94 -7.08
CA GLY A 76 -2.53 -19.53 -8.26
C GLY A 76 -3.33 -18.27 -7.96
N TRP A 77 -3.90 -17.68 -9.00
CA TRP A 77 -4.70 -16.47 -8.84
C TRP A 77 -5.81 -16.42 -9.87
N PHE A 78 -6.94 -15.85 -9.48
CA PHE A 78 -8.09 -15.69 -10.36
C PHE A 78 -7.83 -14.59 -11.40
N ILE A 79 -7.91 -14.97 -12.67
CA ILE A 79 -7.76 -14.05 -13.81
C ILE A 79 -9.11 -13.48 -14.27
N ASP A 80 -10.20 -14.11 -13.85
CA ASP A 80 -11.58 -13.77 -14.23
C ASP A 80 -12.55 -14.05 -13.06
N PRO A 81 -13.55 -13.18 -12.82
CA PRO A 81 -14.58 -13.36 -11.79
C PRO A 81 -15.37 -14.66 -11.81
N GLY A 82 -15.47 -15.26 -12.99
CA GLY A 82 -16.18 -16.49 -13.26
C GLY A 82 -15.46 -17.73 -12.79
N GLY A 83 -14.25 -17.65 -12.21
CA GLY A 83 -13.54 -18.78 -11.61
C GLY A 83 -12.48 -19.43 -12.51
N TRP A 84 -11.83 -18.63 -13.35
CA TRP A 84 -10.64 -19.05 -14.09
C TRP A 84 -9.39 -18.61 -13.34
N LEU A 85 -8.38 -19.49 -13.27
CA LEU A 85 -7.15 -19.23 -12.54
C LEU A 85 -5.91 -19.52 -13.38
N ILE A 86 -4.85 -18.76 -13.13
CA ILE A 86 -3.51 -19.04 -13.63
C ILE A 86 -2.63 -19.57 -12.49
N THR A 87 -1.80 -20.55 -12.81
CA THR A 87 -0.70 -21.06 -11.98
C THR A 87 0.41 -21.58 -12.91
N ASN A 88 1.49 -22.13 -12.36
CA ASN A 88 2.50 -22.79 -13.18
C ASN A 88 2.10 -24.19 -13.63
N GLY A 89 2.73 -24.63 -14.72
CA GLY A 89 2.58 -25.99 -15.23
C GLY A 89 3.12 -27.02 -14.24
N HIS A 90 4.33 -26.82 -13.71
CA HIS A 90 4.93 -27.77 -12.76
C HIS A 90 4.07 -28.00 -11.51
N VAL A 91 3.44 -26.95 -10.99
CA VAL A 91 2.57 -27.02 -9.79
C VAL A 91 1.44 -28.03 -9.95
N VAL A 92 0.91 -28.20 -11.16
CA VAL A 92 -0.20 -29.13 -11.45
C VAL A 92 0.24 -30.40 -12.15
N GLN A 93 1.50 -30.47 -12.60
CA GLN A 93 2.03 -31.56 -13.40
C GLN A 93 1.86 -32.94 -12.75
N PRO A 94 2.13 -33.16 -11.44
CA PRO A 94 1.95 -34.48 -10.84
C PRO A 94 0.52 -35.03 -10.95
N ALA A 95 -0.47 -34.14 -10.95
CA ALA A 95 -1.88 -34.52 -11.08
C ALA A 95 -2.37 -34.52 -12.54
N TYR A 96 -1.75 -33.75 -13.43
CA TYR A 96 -2.13 -33.67 -14.84
C TYR A 96 -1.47 -34.77 -15.68
N GLU A 97 -0.16 -34.93 -15.54
CA GLU A 97 0.67 -35.93 -16.21
C GLU A 97 1.41 -36.74 -15.14
N THR A 98 0.68 -37.64 -14.47
CA THR A 98 1.21 -38.36 -13.31
C THR A 98 2.43 -39.21 -13.69
N PRO A 99 3.62 -38.90 -13.15
CA PRO A 99 4.83 -39.57 -13.56
C PRO A 99 4.91 -40.98 -12.98
N ARG A 100 5.53 -41.91 -13.72
CA ARG A 100 5.58 -43.33 -13.35
C ARG A 100 6.27 -43.59 -12.01
N TRP A 101 7.22 -42.74 -11.60
CA TRP A 101 7.92 -42.90 -10.33
C TRP A 101 6.98 -42.78 -9.12
N LEU A 102 5.86 -42.03 -9.23
CA LEU A 102 4.87 -41.93 -8.15
C LEU A 102 4.20 -43.28 -7.87
N VAL A 103 4.04 -44.14 -8.88
CA VAL A 103 3.49 -45.49 -8.69
C VAL A 103 4.38 -46.28 -7.72
N ASN A 104 5.69 -46.29 -7.99
CA ASN A 104 6.67 -46.99 -7.18
C ASN A 104 6.77 -46.38 -5.77
N GLN A 105 6.76 -45.05 -5.67
CA GLN A 105 6.81 -44.37 -4.38
C GLN A 105 5.58 -44.70 -3.52
N GLN A 106 4.37 -44.67 -4.09
CA GLN A 106 3.15 -44.99 -3.36
C GLN A 106 3.06 -46.47 -2.99
N ALA A 107 3.54 -47.37 -3.86
CA ALA A 107 3.67 -48.79 -3.53
C ALA A 107 4.60 -49.01 -2.33
N GLN A 108 5.81 -48.42 -2.35
CA GLN A 108 6.77 -48.52 -1.25
C GLN A 108 6.21 -47.98 0.07
N ARG A 109 5.54 -46.82 0.02
CA ARG A 109 4.86 -46.23 1.19
C ARG A 109 3.78 -47.15 1.73
N ALA A 110 2.90 -47.67 0.88
CA ALA A 110 1.83 -48.57 1.31
C ALA A 110 2.36 -49.86 1.95
N VAL A 111 3.39 -50.49 1.34
CA VAL A 111 4.03 -51.69 1.91
C VAL A 111 4.69 -51.37 3.26
N THR A 112 5.41 -50.25 3.36
CA THR A 112 6.07 -49.83 4.60
C THR A 112 5.03 -49.58 5.70
N THR A 113 3.97 -48.83 5.41
CA THR A 113 2.94 -48.50 6.42
C THR A 113 2.12 -49.73 6.84
N ALA A 114 1.80 -50.64 5.92
CA ALA A 114 0.91 -51.77 6.20
C ALA A 114 1.63 -53.03 6.72
N CYS A 115 2.79 -53.37 6.15
CA CYS A 115 3.46 -54.64 6.44
C CYS A 115 4.62 -54.50 7.44
N LEU A 116 5.38 -53.40 7.43
CA LEU A 116 6.58 -53.26 8.28
C LEU A 116 6.28 -53.41 9.78
N PRO A 117 5.20 -52.81 10.35
CA PRO A 117 4.91 -52.97 11.78
C PRO A 117 4.68 -54.43 12.19
N ARG A 118 4.10 -55.26 11.31
CA ARG A 118 3.90 -56.70 11.57
C ARG A 118 5.21 -57.47 11.57
N VAL A 119 6.09 -57.15 10.62
CA VAL A 119 7.42 -57.77 10.50
C VAL A 119 8.28 -57.42 11.72
N LEU A 120 8.32 -56.15 12.11
CA LEU A 120 9.07 -55.70 13.30
C LEU A 120 8.53 -56.38 14.57
N LYS A 121 7.21 -56.43 14.74
CA LYS A 121 6.59 -57.13 15.88
C LYS A 121 6.95 -58.63 15.91
N GLY A 122 7.01 -59.28 14.74
CA GLY A 122 7.44 -60.68 14.62
C GLY A 122 8.93 -60.89 14.98
N MET A 123 9.75 -59.84 14.88
CA MET A 123 11.14 -59.81 15.31
C MET A 123 11.33 -59.35 16.77
N GLY A 124 10.24 -59.03 17.49
CA GLY A 124 10.31 -58.48 18.84
C GLY A 124 10.80 -57.02 18.90
N LEU A 125 10.71 -56.28 17.79
CA LEU A 125 11.16 -54.89 17.66
C LEU A 125 9.99 -53.92 17.52
N GLN A 126 10.16 -52.70 18.03
CA GLN A 126 9.35 -51.52 17.74
C GLN A 126 10.08 -50.61 16.75
N SER A 127 9.33 -49.71 16.09
CA SER A 127 9.93 -48.75 15.16
C SER A 127 10.83 -47.78 15.93
N GLY A 128 12.05 -47.60 15.43
CA GLY A 128 13.08 -46.79 16.09
C GLY A 128 13.99 -47.54 17.07
N ASP A 129 13.68 -48.78 17.46
CA ASP A 129 14.53 -49.57 18.38
C ASP A 129 15.91 -49.85 17.79
N ASN A 130 15.97 -50.15 16.49
CA ASN A 130 17.23 -50.39 15.77
C ASN A 130 17.11 -49.99 14.29
N PRO A 131 17.60 -48.80 13.89
CA PRO A 131 17.48 -48.29 12.53
C PRO A 131 18.08 -49.19 11.45
N ASN A 132 19.19 -49.88 11.75
CA ASN A 132 19.88 -50.74 10.79
C ASN A 132 19.06 -52.02 10.50
N LEU A 133 18.52 -52.64 11.55
CA LEU A 133 17.67 -53.82 11.41
C LEU A 133 16.32 -53.48 10.76
N GLU A 134 15.75 -52.32 11.11
CA GLU A 134 14.50 -51.83 10.50
C GLU A 134 14.67 -51.58 9.00
N GLU A 135 15.74 -50.91 8.58
CA GLU A 135 16.03 -50.71 7.16
C GLU A 135 16.34 -52.03 6.42
N ALA A 136 17.03 -52.98 7.05
CA ALA A 136 17.26 -54.31 6.47
C ALA A 136 15.95 -55.09 6.29
N ALA A 137 15.08 -55.08 7.30
CA ALA A 137 13.77 -55.71 7.26
C ALA A 137 12.88 -55.06 6.19
N LYS A 138 12.89 -53.72 6.11
CA LYS A 138 12.17 -52.95 5.09
C LYS A 138 12.64 -53.28 3.68
N ARG A 139 13.95 -53.34 3.40
CA ARG A 139 14.48 -53.73 2.09
C ARG A 139 13.99 -55.12 1.67
N LYS A 140 14.16 -56.12 2.54
CA LYS A 140 13.72 -57.50 2.29
C LYS A 140 12.21 -57.59 2.05
N LEU A 141 11.42 -56.84 2.82
CA LEU A 141 9.98 -56.77 2.68
C LEU A 141 9.55 -56.16 1.33
N LEU A 142 10.20 -55.06 0.93
CA LEU A 142 9.94 -54.41 -0.36
C LEU A 142 10.22 -55.36 -1.52
N ASP A 143 11.34 -56.10 -1.51
CA ASP A 143 11.68 -57.05 -2.57
C ASP A 143 10.65 -58.18 -2.73
N GLN A 144 10.05 -58.61 -1.61
CA GLN A 144 9.05 -59.68 -1.61
C GLN A 144 7.66 -59.21 -2.04
N VAL A 145 7.22 -58.05 -1.54
CA VAL A 145 5.82 -57.62 -1.67
C VAL A 145 5.62 -56.76 -2.91
N LEU A 146 6.53 -55.85 -3.26
CA LEU A 146 6.37 -54.90 -4.37
C LEU A 146 5.93 -55.53 -5.70
N PRO A 147 6.45 -56.71 -6.13
CA PRO A 147 6.03 -57.33 -7.39
C PRO A 147 4.54 -57.72 -7.46
N THR A 148 3.89 -57.88 -6.31
CA THR A 148 2.47 -58.30 -6.21
C THR A 148 1.52 -57.12 -5.97
N VAL A 149 2.06 -55.91 -5.76
CA VAL A 149 1.28 -54.72 -5.42
C VAL A 149 0.52 -54.20 -6.65
N LYS A 150 -0.76 -53.91 -6.46
CA LYS A 150 -1.57 -53.18 -7.45
C LYS A 150 -1.85 -51.77 -6.92
N VAL A 151 -1.45 -50.76 -7.68
CA VAL A 151 -1.64 -49.34 -7.33
C VAL A 151 -2.68 -48.72 -8.25
N ASN A 152 -3.71 -48.11 -7.67
CA ASN A 152 -4.68 -47.30 -8.37
C ASN A 152 -4.51 -45.83 -7.94
N LEU A 153 -3.95 -45.00 -8.82
CA LEU A 153 -3.73 -43.57 -8.55
C LEU A 153 -4.99 -42.76 -8.83
N GLN A 154 -5.24 -41.78 -7.96
CA GLN A 154 -6.37 -40.85 -8.03
C GLN A 154 -5.82 -39.42 -8.00
N PRO A 155 -5.34 -38.90 -9.14
CA PRO A 155 -4.84 -37.53 -9.22
C PRO A 155 -5.98 -36.50 -9.19
N GLY A 156 -5.70 -35.34 -8.60
CA GLY A 156 -6.62 -34.21 -8.60
C GLY A 156 -5.91 -32.89 -8.28
N VAL A 157 -6.37 -31.81 -8.91
CA VAL A 157 -5.95 -30.45 -8.61
C VAL A 157 -7.02 -29.78 -7.76
N PHE A 158 -6.59 -29.09 -6.70
CA PHE A 158 -7.46 -28.42 -5.76
C PHE A 158 -7.00 -27.00 -5.50
N VAL A 159 -7.96 -26.13 -5.22
CA VAL A 159 -7.73 -24.73 -4.86
C VAL A 159 -8.29 -24.51 -3.46
N VAL A 160 -7.47 -23.98 -2.55
CA VAL A 160 -7.89 -23.64 -1.19
C VAL A 160 -8.30 -22.17 -1.15
N THR A 161 -9.52 -21.93 -0.72
CA THR A 161 -10.14 -20.60 -0.64
C THR A 161 -10.72 -20.36 0.75
N SER A 162 -11.21 -19.14 1.03
CA SER A 162 -11.96 -18.86 2.26
C SER A 162 -13.26 -19.68 2.40
N ARG A 163 -13.80 -20.20 1.29
CA ARG A 163 -14.96 -21.11 1.27
C ARG A 163 -14.58 -22.58 1.46
N GLY A 164 -13.29 -22.88 1.60
CA GLY A 164 -12.77 -24.23 1.70
C GLY A 164 -12.07 -24.70 0.41
N ARG A 165 -11.88 -26.01 0.33
CA ARG A 165 -11.14 -26.68 -0.74
C ARG A 165 -12.08 -27.00 -1.92
N LEU A 166 -11.75 -26.48 -3.09
CA LEU A 166 -12.50 -26.67 -4.33
C LEU A 166 -11.70 -27.54 -5.30
N LYS A 167 -12.37 -28.46 -6.01
CA LYS A 167 -11.73 -29.22 -7.09
C LYS A 167 -11.60 -28.33 -8.33
N ALA A 168 -10.43 -28.33 -8.94
CA ALA A 168 -10.12 -27.57 -10.14
C ALA A 168 -9.87 -28.50 -11.33
N GLU A 169 -10.28 -28.05 -12.51
CA GLU A 169 -10.02 -28.72 -13.78
C GLU A 169 -8.92 -27.98 -14.54
N VAL A 170 -7.93 -28.71 -15.04
CA VAL A 170 -6.91 -28.16 -15.94
C VAL A 170 -7.53 -28.03 -17.33
N LYS A 171 -7.65 -26.81 -17.84
CA LYS A 171 -8.27 -26.51 -19.14
C LYS A 171 -7.26 -26.21 -20.24
N LYS A 172 -6.08 -25.71 -19.86
CA LYS A 172 -4.95 -25.52 -20.75
C LYS A 172 -3.67 -25.75 -19.96
N TYR A 173 -2.70 -26.43 -20.55
CA TYR A 173 -1.45 -26.80 -19.91
C TYR A 173 -0.28 -26.48 -20.82
N SER A 174 0.78 -25.93 -20.25
CA SER A 174 2.07 -25.71 -20.88
C SER A 174 3.15 -26.23 -19.94
N PRO A 175 3.96 -27.22 -20.35
CA PRO A 175 4.90 -27.87 -19.47
C PRO A 175 6.00 -26.90 -18.98
N PRO A 176 6.72 -27.27 -17.92
CA PRO A 176 7.86 -26.51 -17.45
C PRO A 176 8.95 -26.46 -18.52
N VAL A 177 9.70 -25.37 -18.49
CA VAL A 177 10.86 -25.16 -19.34
C VAL A 177 11.94 -26.19 -19.01
N ALA A 178 11.91 -27.33 -19.70
CA ALA A 178 12.89 -28.40 -19.58
C ALA A 178 13.66 -28.54 -20.88
N THR A 179 14.99 -28.54 -20.82
CA THR A 179 15.80 -29.14 -21.89
C THR A 179 15.57 -30.63 -21.83
N ASP A 180 14.75 -31.15 -22.73
CA ASP A 180 14.89 -32.56 -23.07
C ASP A 180 16.29 -32.74 -23.69
N GLY A 181 16.79 -33.97 -23.73
CA GLY A 181 18.10 -34.26 -24.32
C GLY A 181 18.25 -33.87 -25.80
N SER A 182 17.25 -33.24 -26.43
CA SER A 182 17.29 -32.69 -27.79
C SER A 182 17.72 -31.22 -27.86
N GLY A 183 17.72 -30.50 -26.72
CA GLY A 183 18.12 -29.09 -26.65
C GLY A 183 16.98 -28.09 -26.90
N GLU A 184 15.76 -28.53 -27.22
CA GLU A 184 14.57 -27.67 -27.24
C GLU A 184 13.95 -27.58 -25.84
N MET A 185 13.57 -26.36 -25.41
CA MET A 185 12.79 -26.26 -24.17
C MET A 185 11.30 -26.38 -24.46
N SER A 186 10.61 -27.27 -23.74
CA SER A 186 9.17 -27.44 -23.86
C SER A 186 8.40 -26.43 -22.99
N GLY A 187 7.35 -25.82 -23.55
CA GLY A 187 6.34 -25.05 -22.81
C GLY A 187 6.77 -23.70 -22.21
N ARG A 188 5.80 -23.01 -21.60
CA ARG A 188 5.91 -21.70 -20.93
C ARG A 188 5.68 -21.81 -19.41
N ASP A 189 5.64 -23.03 -18.86
CA ASP A 189 5.34 -23.30 -17.45
C ASP A 189 4.06 -22.61 -16.93
N LEU A 190 2.96 -22.73 -17.67
CA LEU A 190 1.67 -22.12 -17.33
C LEU A 190 0.55 -23.16 -17.37
N ALA A 191 -0.39 -23.07 -16.44
CA ALA A 191 -1.63 -23.82 -16.44
C ALA A 191 -2.83 -22.89 -16.22
N LEU A 192 -3.89 -23.13 -17.01
CA LEU A 192 -5.19 -22.50 -16.85
C LEU A 192 -6.13 -23.47 -16.15
N LEU A 193 -6.62 -23.08 -14.98
CA LEU A 193 -7.54 -23.88 -14.16
C LEU A 193 -8.95 -23.29 -14.18
N ARG A 194 -9.94 -24.16 -13.96
CA ARG A 194 -11.36 -23.80 -13.80
C ARG A 194 -11.91 -24.38 -12.50
N VAL A 195 -12.57 -23.54 -11.69
CA VAL A 195 -13.36 -23.95 -10.52
C VAL A 195 -14.78 -23.39 -10.61
N PRO A 196 -15.84 -24.13 -10.24
CA PRO A 196 -17.23 -23.72 -10.43
C PRO A 196 -17.67 -22.67 -9.38
N VAL A 197 -17.23 -21.42 -9.56
CA VAL A 197 -17.57 -20.28 -8.69
C VAL A 197 -17.95 -19.06 -9.52
N GLU A 198 -18.61 -18.09 -8.88
CA GLU A 198 -19.00 -16.82 -9.50
C GLU A 198 -18.70 -15.66 -8.57
N HIS A 199 -18.47 -14.48 -9.17
CA HIS A 199 -18.19 -13.23 -8.46
C HIS A 199 -16.96 -13.27 -7.55
N PHE A 200 -15.98 -14.12 -7.88
CA PHE A 200 -14.72 -14.16 -7.14
C PHE A 200 -13.83 -12.95 -7.48
N PRO A 201 -12.96 -12.52 -6.55
CA PRO A 201 -11.95 -11.52 -6.86
C PRO A 201 -11.09 -11.97 -8.04
N ALA A 202 -10.79 -11.06 -8.96
CA ALA A 202 -9.89 -11.33 -10.09
C ALA A 202 -8.86 -10.22 -10.26
N LEU A 203 -7.68 -10.56 -10.79
CA LEU A 203 -6.59 -9.60 -11.03
C LEU A 203 -6.49 -9.17 -12.50
N PRO A 204 -6.36 -7.86 -12.75
CA PRO A 204 -6.04 -7.37 -14.08
C PRO A 204 -4.56 -7.64 -14.43
N LEU A 205 -4.29 -7.84 -15.73
CA LEU A 205 -2.94 -7.95 -16.26
C LEU A 205 -2.41 -6.58 -16.72
N ALA A 206 -1.21 -6.23 -16.28
CA ALA A 206 -0.47 -5.08 -16.80
C ALA A 206 0.02 -5.31 -18.25
N ASP A 207 0.62 -4.30 -18.88
CA ASP A 207 1.49 -4.51 -20.03
C ASP A 207 2.93 -4.73 -19.53
N SER A 208 3.37 -5.99 -19.49
CA SER A 208 4.72 -6.32 -19.01
C SER A 208 5.85 -5.78 -19.91
N ARG A 209 5.54 -5.28 -21.12
CA ARG A 209 6.55 -4.70 -22.03
C ARG A 209 7.01 -3.31 -21.61
N THR A 210 6.25 -2.64 -20.74
CA THR A 210 6.59 -1.30 -20.25
C THR A 210 7.39 -1.32 -18.96
N VAL A 211 7.62 -2.52 -18.40
CA VAL A 211 8.35 -2.72 -17.15
C VAL A 211 9.83 -2.38 -17.33
N GLN A 212 10.40 -1.65 -16.38
CA GLN A 212 11.78 -1.19 -16.37
C GLN A 212 12.55 -1.77 -15.18
N ILE A 213 13.88 -1.84 -15.32
CA ILE A 213 14.76 -2.20 -14.20
C ILE A 213 14.60 -1.13 -13.10
N GLY A 214 14.41 -1.59 -11.86
CA GLY A 214 14.13 -0.74 -10.71
C GLY A 214 12.64 -0.55 -10.40
N ASP A 215 11.72 -0.96 -11.28
CA ASP A 215 10.29 -0.91 -10.98
C ASP A 215 9.97 -1.78 -9.76
N PRO A 216 9.26 -1.26 -8.74
CA PRO A 216 8.85 -2.04 -7.58
C PRO A 216 7.93 -3.18 -7.98
N ILE A 217 8.15 -4.34 -7.36
CA ILE A 217 7.37 -5.54 -7.62
C ILE A 217 7.06 -6.29 -6.33
N HIS A 218 5.85 -6.82 -6.24
CA HIS A 218 5.38 -7.53 -5.07
C HIS A 218 4.87 -8.91 -5.47
N ILE A 219 5.52 -9.96 -4.98
CA ILE A 219 5.09 -11.34 -5.21
C ILE A 219 4.14 -11.74 -4.09
N ILE A 220 2.97 -12.25 -4.47
CA ILE A 220 1.96 -12.72 -3.53
C ILE A 220 1.81 -14.22 -3.67
N GLY A 221 1.90 -14.98 -2.58
CA GLY A 221 1.74 -16.43 -2.65
C GLY A 221 1.79 -17.18 -1.33
N PHE A 222 1.89 -18.50 -1.42
CA PHE A 222 1.82 -19.43 -0.30
C PHE A 222 3.14 -20.21 -0.17
N PRO A 223 4.19 -19.59 0.39
CA PRO A 223 5.48 -20.24 0.52
C PRO A 223 5.35 -21.45 1.48
N GLY A 224 5.88 -22.60 1.06
CA GLY A 224 5.82 -23.86 1.80
C GLY A 224 6.39 -23.74 3.20
N VAL A 225 7.45 -22.92 3.38
CA VAL A 225 8.06 -22.63 4.68
C VAL A 225 7.11 -21.96 5.67
N VAL A 226 6.07 -21.25 5.19
CA VAL A 226 4.99 -20.68 6.02
C VAL A 226 3.90 -21.73 6.26
N LEU A 227 3.56 -22.52 5.23
CA LEU A 227 2.55 -23.58 5.34
C LEU A 227 2.94 -24.69 6.33
N SER A 228 4.24 -24.98 6.47
CA SER A 228 4.78 -26.02 7.36
C SER A 228 5.38 -25.48 8.65
N HIS A 229 5.23 -24.19 8.95
CA HIS A 229 5.85 -23.58 10.12
C HIS A 229 5.15 -24.02 11.42
N GLU A 230 5.90 -24.60 12.36
CA GLU A 230 5.35 -25.21 13.58
C GLU A 230 4.60 -24.24 14.50
N LEU A 231 4.98 -22.96 14.48
CA LEU A 231 4.34 -21.90 15.27
C LEU A 231 3.10 -21.27 14.62
N LEU A 232 2.78 -21.63 13.37
CA LEU A 232 1.65 -21.05 12.64
C LEU A 232 0.45 -21.99 12.64
N ASN A 233 -0.75 -21.41 12.65
CA ASN A 233 -1.99 -22.18 12.57
C ASN A 233 -2.46 -22.32 11.11
N LYS A 234 -3.53 -23.09 10.90
CA LYS A 234 -4.08 -23.40 9.57
C LYS A 234 -4.58 -22.18 8.77
N SER A 235 -4.70 -20.99 9.38
CA SER A 235 -5.06 -19.77 8.63
C SER A 235 -4.00 -19.39 7.59
N ALA A 236 -2.76 -19.86 7.74
CA ALA A 236 -1.70 -19.73 6.74
C ALA A 236 -2.08 -20.34 5.38
N MET A 237 -3.02 -21.30 5.33
CA MET A 237 -3.49 -21.90 4.06
C MET A 237 -4.46 -21.01 3.27
N VAL A 238 -4.95 -19.93 3.88
CA VAL A 238 -5.89 -18.97 3.26
C VAL A 238 -5.42 -17.53 3.33
N GLN A 239 -4.23 -17.28 3.90
CA GLN A 239 -3.60 -15.96 3.97
C GLN A 239 -2.30 -15.99 3.16
N ALA A 240 -2.29 -15.32 2.01
CA ALA A 240 -1.10 -15.22 1.18
C ALA A 240 -0.03 -14.33 1.82
N SER A 241 1.21 -14.77 1.76
CA SER A 241 2.39 -13.96 2.08
C SER A 241 2.73 -13.01 0.94
N VAL A 242 3.40 -11.90 1.26
CA VAL A 242 3.89 -10.94 0.28
C VAL A 242 5.41 -10.81 0.44
N THR A 243 6.14 -10.89 -0.66
CA THR A 243 7.55 -10.53 -0.72
C THR A 243 7.75 -9.35 -1.66
N ASN A 244 8.62 -8.43 -1.26
CA ASN A 244 8.87 -7.17 -1.97
C ASN A 244 10.25 -7.20 -2.60
N GLY A 245 10.36 -6.60 -3.77
CA GLY A 245 11.63 -6.35 -4.44
C GLY A 245 11.42 -5.37 -5.58
N ALA A 246 12.32 -5.41 -6.55
CA ALA A 246 12.25 -4.68 -7.79
C ALA A 246 12.59 -5.60 -8.96
N VAL A 247 12.34 -5.10 -10.15
CA VAL A 247 12.86 -5.70 -11.39
C VAL A 247 14.37 -5.51 -11.41
N SER A 248 15.11 -6.60 -11.36
CA SER A 248 16.58 -6.59 -11.35
C SER A 248 17.20 -6.88 -12.71
N GLY A 249 16.39 -7.25 -13.71
CA GLY A 249 16.84 -7.45 -15.08
C GLY A 249 15.73 -7.87 -16.03
N ILE A 250 15.95 -7.67 -17.34
CA ILE A 250 15.10 -8.22 -18.39
C ILE A 250 15.97 -9.20 -19.18
N GLN A 251 15.69 -10.49 -19.03
CA GLN A 251 16.49 -11.56 -19.58
C GLN A 251 15.70 -12.33 -20.65
N ARG A 252 16.34 -13.33 -21.24
CA ARG A 252 15.69 -14.29 -22.13
C ARG A 252 15.96 -15.71 -21.67
N ASP A 253 14.96 -16.57 -21.81
CA ASP A 253 15.13 -18.01 -21.66
C ASP A 253 15.90 -18.60 -22.87
N LYS A 254 16.25 -19.90 -22.85
CA LYS A 254 16.96 -20.54 -23.97
C LYS A 254 16.18 -20.55 -25.29
N ASN A 255 14.86 -20.36 -25.25
CA ASN A 255 13.97 -20.27 -26.42
C ASN A 255 13.83 -18.81 -26.88
N ASN A 256 14.66 -17.92 -26.34
CA ASN A 256 14.67 -16.50 -26.63
C ASN A 256 13.36 -15.78 -26.22
N ASN A 257 12.53 -16.37 -25.34
CA ASN A 257 11.35 -15.70 -24.80
C ASN A 257 11.78 -14.73 -23.69
N PRO A 258 11.13 -13.55 -23.58
CA PRO A 258 11.44 -12.61 -22.51
C PRO A 258 11.05 -13.19 -21.14
N VAL A 259 11.92 -12.99 -20.15
CA VAL A 259 11.66 -13.26 -18.74
C VAL A 259 12.07 -12.06 -17.90
N ILE A 260 11.31 -11.78 -16.83
CA ILE A 260 11.60 -10.66 -15.93
C ILE A 260 12.36 -11.23 -14.74
N GLN A 261 13.57 -10.71 -14.48
CA GLN A 261 14.35 -11.04 -13.30
C GLN A 261 13.96 -10.09 -12.16
N THR A 262 13.84 -10.62 -10.94
CA THR A 262 13.55 -9.85 -9.73
C THR A 262 14.40 -10.30 -8.56
N ASP A 263 14.71 -9.35 -7.67
CA ASP A 263 15.34 -9.60 -6.39
C ASP A 263 14.35 -9.91 -5.26
N ALA A 264 13.04 -9.84 -5.53
CA ALA A 264 12.00 -10.16 -4.56
C ALA A 264 12.19 -11.59 -4.04
N PRO A 265 12.27 -11.82 -2.72
CA PRO A 265 12.50 -13.14 -2.17
C PRO A 265 11.46 -14.16 -2.63
N ALA A 266 11.91 -15.37 -2.92
CA ALA A 266 11.04 -16.46 -3.35
C ALA A 266 11.43 -17.78 -2.70
N ALA A 267 10.44 -18.59 -2.39
CA ALA A 267 10.61 -19.93 -1.86
C ALA A 267 9.67 -20.90 -2.59
N TRP A 268 9.95 -22.20 -2.46
CA TRP A 268 9.02 -23.25 -2.87
C TRP A 268 7.62 -22.95 -2.34
N GLY A 269 6.60 -23.05 -3.18
CA GLY A 269 5.21 -22.68 -2.88
C GLY A 269 4.78 -21.30 -3.42
N ASN A 270 5.71 -20.37 -3.66
CA ASN A 270 5.37 -19.10 -4.33
C ASN A 270 5.15 -19.27 -5.84
N SER A 271 5.68 -20.35 -6.44
CA SER A 271 5.52 -20.64 -7.87
C SER A 271 4.07 -20.61 -8.30
N GLY A 272 3.79 -19.90 -9.38
CA GLY A 272 2.47 -19.65 -9.94
C GLY A 272 1.79 -18.40 -9.36
N GLY A 273 2.40 -17.79 -8.34
CA GLY A 273 1.92 -16.56 -7.72
C GLY A 273 2.08 -15.34 -8.62
N PRO A 274 1.15 -14.38 -8.54
CA PRO A 274 1.25 -13.15 -9.31
C PRO A 274 2.33 -12.24 -8.70
N ALA A 275 3.12 -11.64 -9.57
CA ALA A 275 3.93 -10.48 -9.27
C ALA A 275 3.15 -9.23 -9.70
N VAL A 276 2.87 -8.32 -8.77
CA VAL A 276 2.05 -7.12 -9.00
C VAL A 276 2.87 -5.84 -8.88
N ASP A 277 2.48 -4.83 -9.66
CA ASP A 277 3.01 -3.47 -9.56
C ASP A 277 2.29 -2.64 -8.49
N GLU A 278 2.69 -1.37 -8.34
CA GLU A 278 2.09 -0.40 -7.41
C GLU A 278 0.61 -0.07 -7.72
N LYS A 279 0.09 -0.52 -8.87
CA LYS A 279 -1.32 -0.37 -9.24
C LYS A 279 -2.14 -1.61 -8.85
N GLY A 280 -1.50 -2.66 -8.33
CA GLY A 280 -2.12 -3.94 -8.03
C GLY A 280 -2.44 -4.75 -9.29
N THR A 281 -1.73 -4.48 -10.39
CA THR A 281 -1.89 -5.18 -11.67
C THR A 281 -0.76 -6.17 -11.88
N VAL A 282 -1.06 -7.34 -12.44
CA VAL A 282 -0.09 -8.43 -12.57
C VAL A 282 0.87 -8.14 -13.72
N VAL A 283 2.15 -8.02 -13.41
CA VAL A 283 3.25 -7.84 -14.38
C VAL A 283 3.89 -9.16 -14.80
N GLY A 284 3.76 -10.21 -13.98
CA GLY A 284 4.26 -11.54 -14.32
C GLY A 284 3.81 -12.63 -13.34
N VAL A 285 4.16 -13.87 -13.66
CA VAL A 285 3.89 -15.07 -12.85
C VAL A 285 5.23 -15.64 -12.40
N LEU A 286 5.45 -15.75 -11.10
CA LEU A 286 6.67 -16.37 -10.57
C LEU A 286 6.75 -17.82 -11.04
N THR A 287 7.89 -18.25 -11.57
CA THR A 287 8.08 -19.61 -12.11
C THR A 287 9.25 -20.34 -11.46
N PHE A 288 10.49 -19.89 -11.67
CA PHE A 288 11.69 -20.58 -11.22
C PHE A 288 12.56 -19.67 -10.34
N VAL A 289 13.17 -20.31 -9.34
CA VAL A 289 14.16 -19.73 -8.44
C VAL A 289 15.55 -20.24 -8.84
N SER A 290 16.57 -19.40 -8.75
CA SER A 290 17.95 -19.84 -9.00
C SER A 290 18.40 -20.82 -7.91
N LEU A 291 19.07 -21.90 -8.29
CA LEU A 291 19.64 -22.88 -7.36
C LEU A 291 21.17 -22.83 -7.42
N ALA A 292 21.81 -22.92 -6.25
CA ALA A 292 23.27 -23.00 -6.17
C ALA A 292 23.76 -24.35 -6.73
N PRO A 293 24.91 -24.40 -7.41
CA PRO A 293 25.49 -25.68 -7.85
C PRO A 293 25.79 -26.59 -6.65
N GLY A 294 25.30 -27.83 -6.69
CA GLY A 294 25.57 -28.85 -5.66
C GLY A 294 24.50 -29.95 -5.59
N PRO A 295 24.73 -31.04 -4.82
CA PRO A 295 23.83 -32.21 -4.76
C PRO A 295 22.41 -31.90 -4.25
N GLU A 296 22.28 -30.88 -3.39
CA GLU A 296 21.00 -30.50 -2.77
C GLU A 296 20.45 -29.14 -3.22
N GLY A 297 21.18 -28.42 -4.10
CA GLY A 297 20.81 -27.13 -4.69
C GLY A 297 20.05 -26.16 -3.77
N SER A 298 20.74 -25.33 -2.99
CA SER A 298 20.08 -24.31 -2.17
C SER A 298 19.52 -23.16 -3.01
N ILE A 299 18.39 -22.58 -2.59
CA ILE A 299 17.80 -21.43 -3.29
C ILE A 299 18.73 -20.22 -3.16
N VAL A 300 19.11 -19.65 -4.29
CA VAL A 300 19.83 -18.37 -4.38
C VAL A 300 18.80 -17.24 -4.42
N GLN A 301 18.70 -16.52 -3.31
CA GLN A 301 17.84 -15.33 -3.21
C GLN A 301 18.40 -14.17 -4.05
N GLY A 302 17.52 -13.27 -4.49
CA GLY A 302 17.90 -12.09 -5.29
C GLY A 302 17.93 -12.31 -6.80
N PHE A 303 17.77 -13.55 -7.28
CA PHE A 303 17.79 -13.92 -8.70
C PHE A 303 16.64 -14.86 -9.04
N ASN A 304 15.42 -14.32 -8.97
CA ASN A 304 14.19 -15.04 -9.28
C ASN A 304 13.60 -14.57 -10.61
N PHE A 305 12.77 -15.40 -11.24
CA PHE A 305 12.29 -15.12 -12.60
C PHE A 305 10.77 -15.24 -12.73
N LEU A 306 10.21 -14.33 -13.50
CA LEU A 306 8.79 -14.23 -13.78
C LEU A 306 8.51 -14.44 -15.27
N ILE A 307 7.46 -15.19 -15.56
CA ILE A 307 6.83 -15.25 -16.89
C ILE A 307 6.08 -13.92 -17.08
N PRO A 308 6.40 -13.09 -18.10
CA PRO A 308 5.75 -11.80 -18.27
C PRO A 308 4.23 -11.91 -18.48
N SER A 309 3.45 -10.94 -18.01
CA SER A 309 2.00 -10.94 -18.17
C SER A 309 1.55 -10.99 -19.64
N GLN A 310 2.36 -10.49 -20.57
CA GLN A 310 2.11 -10.65 -22.00
C GLN A 310 2.10 -12.12 -22.43
N ALA A 311 3.01 -12.95 -21.90
CA ALA A 311 3.02 -14.38 -22.20
C ALA A 311 1.78 -15.10 -21.65
N VAL A 312 1.22 -14.62 -20.54
CA VAL A 312 -0.07 -15.09 -20.00
C VAL A 312 -1.21 -14.74 -20.96
N LYS A 313 -1.26 -13.49 -21.47
CA LYS A 313 -2.27 -13.06 -22.46
C LYS A 313 -2.25 -13.95 -23.70
N ASP A 314 -1.06 -14.21 -24.25
CA ASP A 314 -0.90 -15.11 -25.40
C ASP A 314 -1.34 -16.54 -25.05
N PHE A 315 -1.00 -17.02 -23.85
CA PHE A 315 -1.34 -18.36 -23.40
C PHE A 315 -2.85 -18.57 -23.26
N ILE A 316 -3.60 -17.58 -22.79
CA ILE A 316 -5.07 -17.70 -22.66
C ILE A 316 -5.83 -17.36 -23.94
N ALA A 317 -5.14 -16.93 -25.01
CA ALA A 317 -5.79 -16.66 -26.28
C ALA A 317 -6.59 -17.88 -26.78
N GLY A 318 -7.80 -17.62 -27.27
CA GLY A 318 -8.75 -18.65 -27.72
C GLY A 318 -9.52 -19.37 -26.60
N THR A 319 -9.41 -18.92 -25.35
CA THR A 319 -10.19 -19.46 -24.23
C THR A 319 -11.36 -18.53 -23.85
N PRO A 320 -12.36 -18.99 -23.08
CA PRO A 320 -13.49 -18.16 -22.63
C PRO A 320 -13.14 -17.12 -21.54
N VAL A 321 -11.87 -16.93 -21.22
CA VAL A 321 -11.42 -16.01 -20.17
C VAL A 321 -11.69 -14.57 -20.59
N THR A 322 -12.39 -13.81 -19.74
CA THR A 322 -12.68 -12.39 -19.94
C THR A 322 -11.71 -11.53 -19.14
N LEU A 323 -10.69 -10.99 -19.82
CA LEU A 323 -9.76 -10.06 -19.22
C LEU A 323 -10.47 -8.75 -18.83
N ALA A 324 -10.08 -8.16 -17.70
CA ALA A 324 -10.60 -6.89 -17.18
C ALA A 324 -12.09 -6.88 -16.75
N ALA A 325 -12.74 -8.04 -16.65
CA ALA A 325 -14.05 -8.13 -16.01
C ALA A 325 -13.90 -7.87 -14.49
N THR A 326 -14.46 -6.76 -14.01
CA THR A 326 -14.50 -6.45 -12.58
C THR A 326 -15.62 -7.26 -11.92
N SER A 327 -15.29 -8.06 -10.91
CA SER A 327 -16.32 -8.76 -10.12
C SER A 327 -17.05 -7.80 -9.19
N LYS A 328 -18.28 -8.16 -8.76
CA LYS A 328 -18.98 -7.45 -7.68
C LYS A 328 -18.13 -7.38 -6.40
N PHE A 329 -17.33 -8.42 -6.14
CA PHE A 329 -16.39 -8.42 -5.02
C PHE A 329 -15.32 -7.34 -5.20
N ASN A 330 -14.64 -7.27 -6.36
CA ASN A 330 -13.62 -6.26 -6.64
C ASN A 330 -14.19 -4.85 -6.48
N GLU A 331 -15.39 -4.60 -7.01
CA GLU A 331 -16.04 -3.29 -6.92
C GLU A 331 -16.29 -2.87 -5.46
N ALA A 332 -16.98 -3.71 -4.68
CA ALA A 332 -17.27 -3.42 -3.28
C ALA A 332 -15.99 -3.29 -2.45
N TRP A 333 -15.02 -4.17 -2.68
CA TRP A 333 -13.74 -4.19 -1.98
C TRP A 333 -12.92 -2.94 -2.27
N TYR A 334 -12.80 -2.54 -3.54
CA TYR A 334 -12.00 -1.38 -3.94
C TYR A 334 -12.63 -0.08 -3.46
N LEU A 335 -13.96 0.02 -3.47
CA LEU A 335 -14.67 1.16 -2.88
C LEU A 335 -14.47 1.22 -1.36
N GLY A 336 -14.46 0.07 -0.67
CA GLY A 336 -14.17 0.00 0.75
C GLY A 336 -12.75 0.42 1.10
N LEU A 337 -11.76 -0.09 0.37
CA LEU A 337 -10.36 0.32 0.52
C LEU A 337 -10.18 1.81 0.24
N ARG A 338 -10.79 2.33 -0.83
CA ARG A 338 -10.72 3.75 -1.15
C ARG A 338 -11.28 4.61 -0.02
N ALA A 339 -12.45 4.26 0.51
CA ALA A 339 -13.07 4.94 1.63
C ALA A 339 -12.19 4.87 2.89
N PHE A 340 -11.59 3.70 3.14
CA PHE A 340 -10.64 3.51 4.23
C PHE A 340 -9.45 4.48 4.06
N PHE A 341 -8.70 4.41 2.96
CA PHE A 341 -7.54 5.28 2.79
C PHE A 341 -7.88 6.76 2.61
N SER A 342 -9.15 7.15 2.42
CA SER A 342 -9.60 8.56 2.47
C SER A 342 -10.16 9.00 3.82
N GLU A 343 -9.96 8.21 4.88
CA GLU A 343 -10.48 8.43 6.23
C GLU A 343 -12.02 8.44 6.35
N ASP A 344 -12.73 7.95 5.33
CA ASP A 344 -14.17 7.68 5.41
C ASP A 344 -14.40 6.28 6.00
N TRP A 345 -14.09 6.14 7.29
CA TRP A 345 -14.16 4.85 7.99
C TRP A 345 -15.58 4.29 8.04
N LYS A 346 -16.61 5.16 8.12
CA LYS A 346 -18.02 4.74 8.11
C LYS A 346 -18.41 4.18 6.74
N GLY A 347 -18.01 4.85 5.65
CA GLY A 347 -18.18 4.34 4.30
C GLY A 347 -17.44 3.03 4.07
N ALA A 348 -16.21 2.92 4.60
CA ALA A 348 -15.39 1.72 4.53
C ALA A 348 -16.07 0.53 5.20
N VAL A 349 -16.57 0.68 6.44
CA VAL A 349 -17.29 -0.38 7.16
C VAL A 349 -18.46 -0.92 6.33
N ARG A 350 -19.30 -0.04 5.77
CA ARG A 350 -20.45 -0.46 4.95
C ARG A 350 -20.02 -1.29 3.73
N ARG A 351 -18.96 -0.88 3.04
CA ARG A 351 -18.44 -1.57 1.85
C ARG A 351 -17.73 -2.88 2.19
N PHE A 352 -17.00 -2.93 3.30
CA PHE A 352 -16.38 -4.17 3.77
C PHE A 352 -17.42 -5.20 4.24
N GLU A 353 -18.54 -4.77 4.83
CA GLU A 353 -19.66 -5.66 5.16
C GLU A 353 -20.34 -6.22 3.90
N GLU A 354 -20.50 -5.39 2.86
CA GLU A 354 -20.97 -5.85 1.54
C GLU A 354 -20.00 -6.88 0.94
N THR A 355 -18.70 -6.62 1.02
CA THR A 355 -17.64 -7.51 0.54
C THR A 355 -17.66 -8.86 1.28
N ASP A 356 -17.80 -8.83 2.61
CA ASP A 356 -17.85 -10.03 3.47
C ASP A 356 -19.09 -10.90 3.18
N LYS A 357 -20.20 -10.29 2.75
CA LYS A 357 -21.39 -11.05 2.29
C LYS A 357 -21.14 -11.79 0.98
N LEU A 358 -20.37 -11.20 0.06
CA LEU A 358 -20.07 -11.81 -1.24
C LEU A 358 -19.12 -13.00 -1.09
N LEU A 359 -18.06 -12.84 -0.31
CA LEU A 359 -17.09 -13.89 -0.06
C LEU A 359 -16.74 -13.97 1.44
N PRO A 360 -17.55 -14.72 2.20
CA PRO A 360 -17.35 -14.85 3.64
C PRO A 360 -16.00 -15.45 4.01
N ASN A 361 -15.59 -15.17 5.25
CA ASN A 361 -14.37 -15.69 5.88
C ASN A 361 -13.06 -15.29 5.20
N GLN A 362 -13.08 -14.27 4.33
CA GLN A 362 -11.87 -13.73 3.75
C GLN A 362 -11.04 -13.01 4.83
N PRO A 363 -9.82 -13.48 5.13
CA PRO A 363 -9.04 -12.95 6.25
C PRO A 363 -8.76 -11.45 6.13
N ASP A 364 -8.39 -10.98 4.94
CA ASP A 364 -8.08 -9.56 4.70
C ASP A 364 -9.32 -8.68 4.86
N VAL A 365 -10.49 -9.15 4.40
CA VAL A 365 -11.76 -8.45 4.55
C VAL A 365 -12.12 -8.34 6.04
N LYS A 366 -12.01 -9.44 6.80
CA LYS A 366 -12.27 -9.44 8.24
C LYS A 366 -11.32 -8.51 8.99
N ARG A 367 -10.02 -8.53 8.66
CA ARG A 367 -9.01 -7.66 9.28
C ARG A 367 -9.33 -6.19 9.03
N MET A 368 -9.56 -5.82 7.77
CA MET A 368 -9.86 -4.43 7.39
C MET A 368 -11.19 -3.94 7.96
N LEU A 369 -12.21 -4.81 8.01
CA LEU A 369 -13.50 -4.49 8.63
C LEU A 369 -13.37 -4.20 10.12
N THR A 370 -12.62 -5.03 10.86
CA THR A 370 -12.34 -4.82 12.28
C THR A 370 -11.59 -3.50 12.49
N GLN A 371 -10.52 -3.28 11.73
CA GLN A 371 -9.73 -2.04 11.81
C GLN A 371 -10.58 -0.80 11.50
N ALA A 372 -11.43 -0.85 10.48
CA ALA A 372 -12.33 0.26 10.14
C ALA A 372 -13.34 0.54 11.27
N ARG A 373 -13.92 -0.51 11.89
CA ARG A 373 -14.83 -0.36 13.03
C ARG A 373 -14.13 0.27 14.23
N ASP A 374 -12.89 -0.11 14.48
CA ASP A 374 -12.09 0.46 15.57
C ASP A 374 -11.76 1.92 15.33
N LEU A 375 -11.42 2.31 14.10
CA LEU A 375 -11.19 3.72 13.72
C LEU A 375 -12.47 4.58 13.76
N VAL A 376 -13.64 3.98 13.50
CA VAL A 376 -14.93 4.67 13.71
C VAL A 376 -15.17 4.96 15.19
N LYS A 377 -14.83 4.02 16.08
CA LYS A 377 -15.00 4.18 17.54
C LYS A 377 -13.93 5.09 18.14
N ASN A 378 -12.70 4.94 17.69
CA ASN A 378 -11.50 5.59 18.22
C ASN A 378 -10.74 6.29 17.08
N PRO A 379 -11.24 7.42 16.57
CA PRO A 379 -10.55 8.14 15.52
C PRO A 379 -9.20 8.70 16.02
N PRO A 380 -8.18 8.77 15.16
CA PRO A 380 -6.90 9.36 15.53
C PRO A 380 -7.07 10.84 15.92
N ALA A 381 -6.32 11.28 16.93
CA ALA A 381 -6.34 12.68 17.36
C ALA A 381 -5.87 13.58 16.20
N ARG A 382 -6.71 14.55 15.81
CA ARG A 382 -6.32 15.55 14.81
C ARG A 382 -5.44 16.59 15.48
N PRO A 383 -4.30 16.98 14.88
CA PRO A 383 -3.48 18.05 15.45
C PRO A 383 -4.33 19.31 15.56
N PHE A 384 -4.25 19.97 16.72
CA PHE A 384 -4.92 21.25 16.92
C PHE A 384 -4.43 22.24 15.85
N PRO A 385 -5.32 23.03 15.21
CA PRO A 385 -4.97 23.87 14.08
C PRO A 385 -4.18 25.13 14.50
N TRP A 386 -2.96 24.95 15.01
CA TRP A 386 -2.08 26.01 15.47
C TRP A 386 -1.83 27.09 14.42
N PHE A 387 -1.82 26.71 13.14
CA PHE A 387 -1.71 27.65 12.03
C PHE A 387 -2.83 28.70 12.05
N TRP A 388 -4.09 28.26 12.18
CA TRP A 388 -5.25 29.16 12.21
C TRP A 388 -5.30 30.00 13.48
N VAL A 389 -4.91 29.42 14.61
CA VAL A 389 -4.81 30.15 15.87
C VAL A 389 -3.71 31.22 15.81
N ALA A 390 -2.53 30.87 15.28
CA ALA A 390 -1.43 31.82 15.09
C ALA A 390 -1.83 32.96 14.16
N ILE A 391 -2.54 32.66 13.06
CA ILE A 391 -3.12 33.68 12.17
C ILE A 391 -4.08 34.59 12.94
N GLY A 392 -5.04 34.02 13.67
CA GLY A 392 -6.02 34.80 14.44
C GLY A 392 -5.37 35.72 15.47
N VAL A 393 -4.41 35.21 16.23
CA VAL A 393 -3.65 35.98 17.23
C VAL A 393 -2.83 37.09 16.56
N THR A 394 -2.23 36.81 15.39
CA THR A 394 -1.44 37.79 14.65
C THR A 394 -2.31 38.94 14.14
N PHE A 395 -3.47 38.64 13.54
CA PHE A 395 -4.41 39.66 13.09
C PHE A 395 -4.98 40.50 14.23
N LEU A 396 -5.34 39.87 15.36
CA LEU A 396 -5.79 40.58 16.55
C LEU A 396 -4.71 41.53 17.08
N SER A 397 -3.47 41.07 17.16
CA SER A 397 -2.33 41.87 17.61
C SER A 397 -2.05 43.04 16.66
N ALA A 398 -2.01 42.78 15.36
CA ALA A 398 -1.81 43.82 14.33
C ALA A 398 -2.93 44.86 14.35
N GLY A 399 -4.19 44.43 14.55
CA GLY A 399 -5.33 45.34 14.72
C GLY A 399 -5.19 46.21 15.97
N GLY A 400 -4.80 45.62 17.10
CA GLY A 400 -4.54 46.35 18.34
C GLY A 400 -3.42 47.38 18.20
N TYR A 401 -2.27 46.99 17.65
CA TYR A 401 -1.15 47.90 17.37
C TYR A 401 -1.53 48.97 16.36
N GLY A 402 -2.29 48.63 15.31
CA GLY A 402 -2.78 49.56 14.31
C GLY A 402 -3.72 50.61 14.91
N ALA A 403 -4.65 50.21 15.79
CA ALA A 403 -5.53 51.12 16.50
C ALA A 403 -4.75 52.05 17.44
N GLN A 404 -3.81 51.50 18.22
CA GLN A 404 -2.94 52.31 19.08
C GLN A 404 -2.10 53.31 18.27
N PHE A 405 -1.54 52.88 17.15
CA PHE A 405 -0.79 53.74 16.24
C PHE A 405 -1.67 54.84 15.65
N PHE A 406 -2.88 54.51 15.20
CA PHE A 406 -3.83 55.47 14.64
C PHE A 406 -4.26 56.51 15.68
N LEU A 407 -4.60 56.09 16.90
CA LEU A 407 -4.93 57.00 17.99
C LEU A 407 -3.74 57.92 18.35
N ARG A 408 -2.51 57.37 18.40
CA ARG A 408 -1.30 58.16 18.64
C ARG A 408 -1.02 59.15 17.51
N TRP A 409 -1.19 58.73 16.26
CA TRP A 409 -1.05 59.57 15.08
C TRP A 409 -2.10 60.69 15.10
N GLN A 410 -3.38 60.39 15.36
CA GLN A 410 -4.44 61.38 15.42
C GLN A 410 -4.19 62.44 16.50
N ARG A 411 -3.66 62.05 17.67
CA ARG A 411 -3.29 62.99 18.74
C ARG A 411 -2.10 63.85 18.38
N ASN A 412 -1.12 63.30 17.66
CA ASN A 412 0.15 63.98 17.39
C ASN A 412 0.26 64.61 15.99
N ARG A 413 -0.72 64.41 15.08
CA ARG A 413 -0.62 64.87 13.68
C ARG A 413 -0.50 66.39 13.51
N TYR A 414 -0.94 67.15 14.50
CA TYR A 414 -0.84 68.62 14.53
C TYR A 414 0.18 69.11 15.55
N ARG A 415 0.93 68.21 16.19
CA ARG A 415 2.01 68.57 17.11
C ARG A 415 3.17 69.10 16.27
N VAL A 416 3.57 70.33 16.54
CA VAL A 416 4.72 70.98 15.92
C VAL A 416 5.86 70.96 16.94
N ASP A 417 7.00 70.38 16.61
CA ASP A 417 8.16 70.41 17.50
C ASP A 417 8.87 71.78 17.41
N PRO A 418 9.54 72.26 18.47
CA PRO A 418 10.23 73.55 18.45
C PRO A 418 11.22 73.69 17.27
N SER A 419 11.88 72.60 16.87
CA SER A 419 12.79 72.60 15.72
C SER A 419 12.10 72.87 14.38
N ASP A 420 10.82 72.57 14.26
CA ASP A 420 10.04 72.84 13.04
C ASP A 420 9.64 74.31 12.98
N VAL A 421 9.38 74.93 14.13
CA VAL A 421 9.17 76.38 14.24
C VAL A 421 10.43 77.14 13.83
N VAL A 422 11.60 76.70 14.31
CA VAL A 422 12.90 77.27 13.90
C VAL A 422 13.10 77.13 12.38
N ARG A 423 12.82 75.95 11.81
CA ARG A 423 12.90 75.74 10.36
C ARG A 423 11.94 76.61 9.56
N LEU A 424 10.74 76.87 10.06
CA LEU A 424 9.78 77.80 9.42
C LEU A 424 10.32 79.24 9.42
N ILE A 425 11.00 79.65 10.49
CA ILE A 425 11.65 80.97 10.59
C ILE A 425 12.82 81.06 9.60
N GLU A 426 13.71 80.06 9.60
CA GLU A 426 14.87 79.98 8.68
C GLU A 426 14.45 79.95 7.21
N ALA A 427 13.33 79.30 6.89
CA ALA A 427 12.75 79.27 5.55
C ALA A 427 12.02 80.57 5.16
N GLY A 428 12.10 81.62 5.98
CA GLY A 428 11.52 82.94 5.70
C GLY A 428 9.99 83.03 5.86
N LYS A 429 9.34 81.99 6.41
CA LYS A 429 7.86 81.95 6.54
C LYS A 429 7.33 82.67 7.78
N GLN A 430 8.20 82.97 8.75
CA GLN A 430 7.89 83.73 9.98
C GLN A 430 6.54 83.35 10.61
N PRO A 431 6.42 82.22 11.34
CA PRO A 431 5.16 81.81 11.93
C PRO A 431 4.64 82.80 12.97
N VAL A 432 3.32 82.93 13.08
CA VAL A 432 2.66 83.61 14.20
C VAL A 432 2.49 82.60 15.34
N ILE A 433 3.05 82.92 16.51
CA ILE A 433 2.95 82.06 17.70
C ILE A 433 1.75 82.51 18.53
N LEU A 434 0.77 81.63 18.71
CA LEU A 434 -0.36 81.84 19.61
C LEU A 434 -0.11 81.15 20.93
N ASP A 435 -0.12 81.86 22.05
CA ASP A 435 0.02 81.24 23.36
C ASP A 435 -1.35 80.93 23.94
N THR A 436 -1.77 79.67 23.84
CA THR A 436 -3.09 79.18 24.24
C THR A 436 -3.05 78.31 25.50
N ARG A 437 -2.00 78.44 26.32
CA ARG A 437 -1.89 77.76 27.61
C ARG A 437 -3.03 78.17 28.55
N LYS A 438 -3.43 77.33 29.51
CA LYS A 438 -4.37 77.75 30.57
C LYS A 438 -3.82 78.93 31.36
N ALA A 439 -4.69 79.80 31.88
CA ALA A 439 -4.28 81.02 32.60
C ALA A 439 -3.26 80.75 33.72
N GLU A 440 -3.52 79.73 34.54
CA GLU A 440 -2.63 79.29 35.62
C GLU A 440 -1.23 78.93 35.11
N SER A 441 -1.13 78.15 34.03
CA SER A 441 0.13 77.71 33.45
C SER A 441 0.88 78.83 32.73
N TYR A 442 0.15 79.78 32.14
CA TYR A 442 0.73 80.98 31.56
C TYR A 442 1.38 81.83 32.65
N GLU A 443 0.63 82.19 33.70
CA GLU A 443 1.10 83.04 34.80
C GLU A 443 2.25 82.42 35.61
N ALA A 444 2.23 81.10 35.80
CA ALA A 444 3.29 80.39 36.52
C ALA A 444 4.65 80.38 35.80
N MET A 445 4.72 80.68 34.49
CA MET A 445 6.00 80.69 33.75
C MET A 445 6.63 82.09 33.72
N PRO A 446 7.86 82.25 34.24
CA PRO A 446 8.53 83.55 34.37
C PRO A 446 9.00 84.13 33.02
N ILE A 447 9.11 83.30 31.98
CA ILE A 447 9.50 83.73 30.63
C ILE A 447 8.33 83.50 29.68
N LYS A 448 7.88 84.57 29.02
CA LYS A 448 6.87 84.52 27.95
C LYS A 448 7.57 84.45 26.59
N ILE A 449 6.94 83.79 25.62
CA ILE A 449 7.51 83.69 24.26
C ILE A 449 7.47 85.08 23.61
N PRO A 450 8.62 85.65 23.20
CA PRO A 450 8.63 86.98 22.60
C PRO A 450 7.81 87.03 21.29
N GLY A 451 6.96 88.04 21.15
CA GLY A 451 6.12 88.23 19.96
C GLY A 451 4.97 87.22 19.82
N SER A 452 4.67 86.43 20.85
CA SER A 452 3.46 85.60 20.85
C SER A 452 2.20 86.43 21.13
N VAL A 453 1.10 86.03 20.50
CA VAL A 453 -0.22 86.59 20.77
C VAL A 453 -0.92 85.69 21.79
N ARG A 454 -1.28 86.25 22.95
CA ARG A 454 -1.98 85.51 24.00
C ARG A 454 -3.44 85.33 23.62
N LEU A 455 -3.94 84.11 23.77
CA LEU A 455 -5.35 83.80 23.55
C LEU A 455 -5.78 82.72 24.55
N ALA A 456 -6.63 83.07 25.50
CA ALA A 456 -7.04 82.09 26.51
C ALA A 456 -7.99 81.04 25.88
N PRO A 457 -7.89 79.75 26.24
CA PRO A 457 -8.83 78.72 25.77
C PRO A 457 -10.31 79.11 25.95
N GLU A 458 -10.63 79.81 27.04
CA GLU A 458 -11.97 80.25 27.38
C GLU A 458 -12.50 81.34 26.43
N GLU A 459 -11.60 82.16 25.86
CA GLU A 459 -11.92 83.18 24.85
C GLU A 459 -12.14 82.58 23.46
N LEU A 460 -11.49 81.44 23.17
CA LEU A 460 -11.68 80.66 21.95
C LEU A 460 -13.05 79.97 21.91
N GLU A 461 -13.46 79.35 23.01
CA GLU A 461 -14.75 78.62 23.10
C GLU A 461 -15.96 79.54 22.98
N SER A 462 -15.84 80.79 23.44
CA SER A 462 -16.92 81.78 23.36
C SER A 462 -17.06 82.47 22.00
N GLY A 463 -16.17 82.17 21.04
CA GLY A 463 -16.17 82.75 19.69
C GLY A 463 -15.93 84.27 19.65
N LYS A 464 -15.53 84.88 20.77
CA LYS A 464 -15.36 86.34 20.95
C LYS A 464 -13.94 86.82 20.71
N ALA A 465 -13.04 85.94 20.30
CA ALA A 465 -11.65 86.28 20.03
C ALA A 465 -11.55 87.09 18.73
N GLY A 466 -11.53 88.42 18.84
CA GLY A 466 -11.22 89.34 17.73
C GLY A 466 -9.74 89.24 17.34
N LEU A 467 -9.33 88.10 16.79
CA LEU A 467 -7.97 87.89 16.30
C LEU A 467 -7.83 88.40 14.87
N GLU A 468 -7.15 89.52 14.69
CA GLU A 468 -6.59 89.91 13.40
C GLU A 468 -5.31 89.12 13.15
N LEU A 469 -5.45 87.92 12.58
CA LEU A 469 -4.33 87.10 12.14
C LEU A 469 -4.09 87.30 10.65
N ASP A 470 -2.82 87.50 10.29
CA ASP A 470 -2.39 87.40 8.89
C ASP A 470 -2.50 85.93 8.42
N THR A 471 -3.56 85.66 7.67
CA THR A 471 -3.89 84.32 7.15
C THR A 471 -2.89 83.80 6.11
N THR A 472 -1.95 84.63 5.65
CA THR A 472 -0.90 84.22 4.72
C THR A 472 0.31 83.56 5.40
N ARG A 473 0.42 83.71 6.74
CA ARG A 473 1.53 83.16 7.54
C ARG A 473 1.11 81.88 8.27
N PRO A 474 2.05 80.94 8.50
CA PRO A 474 1.77 79.76 9.30
C PRO A 474 1.48 80.15 10.76
N VAL A 475 0.40 79.63 11.32
CA VAL A 475 0.02 79.85 12.72
C VAL A 475 0.41 78.63 13.54
N VAL A 476 1.13 78.83 14.64
CA VAL A 476 1.54 77.78 15.57
C VAL A 476 0.99 78.09 16.95
N ALA A 477 0.11 77.22 17.45
CA ALA A 477 -0.43 77.34 18.79
C ALA A 477 0.49 76.63 19.80
N TYR A 478 0.91 77.37 20.82
CA TYR A 478 1.62 76.89 21.99
C TYR A 478 0.61 76.59 23.10
N CYS A 479 0.27 75.31 23.22
CA CYS A 479 -0.67 74.80 24.20
C CYS A 479 0.06 74.14 25.38
N THR A 480 -0.62 74.03 26.52
CA THR A 480 -0.23 73.16 27.65
C THR A 480 -0.83 71.77 27.54
#